data_AF-A0A851TP67-F1
#
_entry.id   AF-A0A851TP67-F1
#
_cell.length_a   1.000
_cell.length_b   1.000
_cell.length_c   1.000
_cell.angle_alpha   90.00
_cell.angle_beta   90.00
_cell.angle_gamma   90.00
#
_symmetry.space_group_name_H-M   'P 1'
#
loop_
_entity.id
_entity.type
_entity.pdbx_description
1 polymer ?
#
loop_
_entity_poly.entity_id
_entity_poly.type
_entity_poly.pdbx_seq_one_letter_code
_entity_poly.pdbx_strand_id
1 'polypeptide(L)'
;DWRTTTTVALDVMVYAILSVDEKNQVVTTYIWYRQHWTDEFLRWDPARFDNVTQISLPAESIWVPDILINEFVDVGRSPEIPYVYVQHHGEVRNLKPIQVMTACSLDIYSFPFDVQNCSLTFTSWLHDIHDINLSLWRPPELVKADKSVFMNQGEWELLHVLSSIQEFSVKGSDSYAEIKFYIVIRRRPLFYTVSLLLPSIFLMLIDIVGFYLPPNSGERVSFKITLLLGYSVFLIIVSDTLPATTIGTPLIGVYFVVCMALLVLSLTETTLIVRLVHQQDLQPHVPAWVRCWLLERAAALLCIRHRSELRPGRAR
;
A
#
# COMPACT_ATOMS: atom_id res chain seq x y z
N ASP A 1 38.02 22.22 23.02
CA ASP A 1 37.15 22.46 24.18
C ASP A 1 36.18 21.29 24.20
N TRP A 2 36.02 20.59 25.32
CA TRP A 2 35.16 19.39 25.38
C TRP A 2 33.68 19.74 25.61
N ARG A 3 33.39 21.01 25.90
CA ARG A 3 32.02 21.50 26.15
C ARG A 3 31.27 21.89 24.89
N THR A 4 31.95 21.86 23.75
CA THR A 4 31.37 22.21 22.45
C THR A 4 30.84 20.97 21.77
N THR A 5 29.54 20.97 21.49
CA THR A 5 28.83 19.90 20.80
C THR A 5 29.25 19.79 19.34
N THR A 6 29.41 18.56 18.85
CA THR A 6 29.62 18.31 17.42
C THR A 6 28.28 18.33 16.71
N THR A 7 28.07 19.27 15.80
CA THR A 7 26.85 19.31 14.98
C THR A 7 27.04 18.53 13.70
N VAL A 8 26.20 17.51 13.49
CA VAL A 8 26.19 16.67 12.30
C VAL A 8 24.97 17.06 11.46
N ALA A 9 25.22 17.56 10.25
CA ALA A 9 24.16 17.95 9.33
C ALA A 9 23.85 16.82 8.36
N LEU A 10 22.57 16.40 8.33
CA LEU A 10 22.07 15.25 7.59
C LEU A 10 21.20 15.66 6.41
N ASP A 11 21.20 14.84 5.36
CA ASP A 11 20.24 14.93 4.26
C ASP A 11 20.05 13.58 3.57
N VAL A 12 18.83 13.36 3.10
CA VAL A 12 18.36 12.09 2.58
C VAL A 12 17.64 12.32 1.26
N MET A 13 18.00 11.53 0.26
CA MET A 13 17.27 11.46 -1.01
C MET A 13 16.78 10.03 -1.21
N VAL A 14 15.48 9.87 -1.43
CA VAL A 14 14.90 8.54 -1.69
C VAL A 14 15.12 8.19 -3.16
N TYR A 15 15.88 7.12 -3.41
CA TYR A 15 16.16 6.65 -4.77
C TYR A 15 15.11 5.65 -5.24
N ALA A 16 14.78 4.66 -4.41
CA ALA A 16 13.78 3.64 -4.76
C ALA A 16 13.07 3.07 -3.53
N ILE A 17 11.83 2.63 -3.75
CA ILE A 17 11.08 1.76 -2.81
C ILE A 17 11.22 0.35 -3.38
N LEU A 18 11.95 -0.51 -2.68
CA LEU A 18 12.32 -1.84 -3.17
C LEU A 18 11.22 -2.87 -2.89
N SER A 19 10.65 -2.83 -1.68
CA SER A 19 9.52 -3.68 -1.30
C SER A 19 8.71 -3.04 -0.17
N VAL A 20 7.43 -3.34 -0.16
CA VAL A 20 6.50 -3.05 0.93
C VAL A 20 5.87 -4.38 1.29
N ASP A 21 6.10 -4.85 2.51
CA ASP A 21 5.53 -6.09 3.05
C ASP A 21 4.47 -5.71 4.08
N GLU A 22 3.22 -5.65 3.63
CA GLU A 22 2.10 -5.24 4.48
C GLU A 22 1.80 -6.27 5.56
N LYS A 23 2.13 -7.54 5.34
CA LYS A 23 1.90 -8.62 6.32
C LYS A 23 2.86 -8.49 7.50
N ASN A 24 4.14 -8.27 7.21
CA ASN A 24 5.17 -8.13 8.24
C ASN A 24 5.34 -6.68 8.72
N GLN A 25 4.65 -5.72 8.12
CA GLN A 25 4.74 -4.29 8.44
C GLN A 25 6.17 -3.76 8.24
N VAL A 26 6.82 -4.21 7.16
CA VAL A 26 8.21 -3.86 6.82
C VAL A 26 8.26 -3.15 5.48
N VAL A 27 9.00 -2.05 5.42
CA VAL A 27 9.29 -1.32 4.19
C VAL A 27 10.78 -1.32 3.92
N THR A 28 11.15 -1.69 2.70
CA THR A 28 12.54 -1.67 2.23
C THR A 28 12.73 -0.52 1.26
N THR A 29 13.56 0.46 1.62
CA THR A 29 13.91 1.60 0.77
C THR A 29 15.39 1.62 0.44
N TYR A 30 15.74 2.21 -0.69
CA TYR A 30 17.12 2.53 -1.05
C TYR A 30 17.25 4.05 -1.09
N ILE A 31 18.11 4.60 -0.24
CA ILE A 31 18.27 6.04 -0.09
C ILE A 31 19.74 6.43 -0.29
N TRP A 32 19.96 7.65 -0.78
CA TRP A 32 21.26 8.29 -0.75
C TRP A 32 21.32 9.14 0.52
N TYR A 33 22.23 8.75 1.41
CA TYR A 33 22.46 9.43 2.67
C TYR A 33 23.73 10.26 2.56
N ARG A 34 23.65 11.52 2.99
CA ARG A 34 24.82 12.38 3.12
C ARG A 34 24.83 13.07 4.46
N GLN A 35 26.01 13.15 5.03
CA GLN A 35 26.25 13.88 6.27
C GLN A 35 27.51 14.72 6.15
N HIS A 36 27.57 15.82 6.89
CA HIS A 36 28.81 16.52 7.13
C HIS A 36 28.91 16.99 8.58
N TRP A 37 30.15 17.09 9.06
CA TRP A 37 30.50 17.62 10.37
C TRP A 37 31.83 18.37 10.26
N THR A 38 32.21 19.08 11.31
CA THR A 38 33.51 19.76 11.38
C THR A 38 34.42 19.03 12.34
N ASP A 39 35.65 18.77 11.93
CA ASP A 39 36.73 18.21 12.74
C ASP A 39 37.82 19.28 12.88
N GLU A 40 38.10 19.72 14.11
CA GLU A 40 39.10 20.75 14.39
C GLU A 40 40.54 20.30 14.16
N PHE A 41 40.80 18.98 14.18
CA PHE A 41 42.14 18.42 14.01
C PHE A 41 42.51 18.25 12.54
N LEU A 42 41.52 18.17 11.64
CA LEU A 42 41.72 18.01 10.20
C LEU A 42 41.72 19.36 9.45
N ARG A 43 42.51 20.32 9.94
CA ARG A 43 42.62 21.67 9.36
C ARG A 43 44.01 21.96 8.85
N TRP A 44 44.12 22.63 7.71
CA TRP A 44 45.39 23.10 7.17
C TRP A 44 45.25 24.43 6.43
N ASP A 45 46.37 25.11 6.25
CA ASP A 45 46.46 26.31 5.41
C ASP A 45 46.81 25.91 3.98
N PRO A 46 45.91 26.09 2.99
CA PRO A 46 46.18 25.71 1.59
C PRO A 46 47.46 26.34 1.04
N ALA A 47 47.83 27.56 1.48
CA ALA A 47 49.03 28.25 1.00
C ALA A 47 50.32 27.49 1.34
N ARG A 48 50.29 26.63 2.37
CA ARG A 48 51.42 25.79 2.79
C ARG A 48 51.48 24.43 2.09
N PHE A 49 50.43 24.06 1.35
CA PHE A 49 50.25 22.75 0.74
C PHE A 49 49.78 22.88 -0.71
N ASP A 50 50.50 23.65 -1.53
CA ASP A 50 50.25 23.81 -2.98
C ASP A 50 48.80 24.19 -3.34
N ASN A 51 48.18 25.04 -2.52
CA ASN A 51 46.77 25.46 -2.65
C ASN A 51 45.75 24.31 -2.67
N VAL A 52 46.09 23.15 -2.10
CA VAL A 52 45.15 22.03 -1.95
C VAL A 52 44.06 22.44 -0.94
N THR A 53 42.80 22.48 -1.39
CA THR A 53 41.65 22.87 -0.55
C THR A 53 40.82 21.68 -0.07
N GLN A 54 40.96 20.52 -0.71
CA GLN A 54 40.21 19.30 -0.42
C GLN A 54 41.08 18.07 -0.64
N ILE A 55 40.96 17.09 0.25
CA ILE A 55 41.59 15.77 0.13
C ILE A 55 40.56 14.66 0.36
N SER A 56 40.85 13.47 -0.14
CA SER A 56 40.10 12.25 0.17
C SER A 56 40.85 11.43 1.21
N LEU A 57 40.21 11.07 2.32
CA LEU A 57 40.79 10.22 3.36
C LEU A 57 39.97 8.93 3.52
N PRO A 58 40.60 7.80 3.89
CA PRO A 58 39.87 6.60 4.29
C PRO A 58 38.98 6.87 5.50
N ALA A 59 37.72 6.45 5.45
CA ALA A 59 36.75 6.66 6.54
C ALA A 59 37.21 6.00 7.86
N GLU A 60 37.88 4.86 7.78
CA GLU A 60 38.43 4.13 8.95
C GLU A 60 39.57 4.87 9.66
N SER A 61 40.21 5.85 9.00
CA SER A 61 41.35 6.59 9.54
C SER A 61 40.96 7.81 10.36
N ILE A 62 39.68 8.16 10.41
CA ILE A 62 39.15 9.33 11.09
C ILE A 62 37.95 8.94 11.97
N TRP A 63 37.55 9.83 12.88
CA TRP A 63 36.32 9.65 13.63
C TRP A 63 35.10 9.86 12.73
N VAL A 64 34.09 8.99 12.84
CA VAL A 64 32.82 9.07 12.11
C VAL A 64 31.67 8.95 13.12
N PRO A 65 30.67 9.84 13.11
CA PRO A 65 29.56 9.80 14.07
C PRO A 65 28.68 8.56 13.87
N ASP A 66 28.18 8.02 15.00
CA ASP A 66 27.35 6.82 15.10
C ASP A 66 25.86 7.11 14.86
N ILE A 67 25.53 7.55 13.64
CA ILE A 67 24.15 7.85 13.27
C ILE A 67 23.43 6.58 12.79
N LEU A 68 22.37 6.18 13.51
CA LEU A 68 21.54 5.01 13.22
C LEU A 68 20.06 5.38 13.04
N ILE A 69 19.28 4.44 12.50
CA ILE A 69 17.82 4.56 12.34
C ILE A 69 17.14 3.71 13.43
N ASN A 70 16.25 4.32 14.22
CA ASN A 70 15.57 3.62 15.32
C ASN A 70 14.67 2.47 14.84
N GLU A 71 14.02 2.64 13.70
CA GLU A 71 13.06 1.67 13.15
C GLU A 71 13.72 0.48 12.42
N PHE A 72 15.05 0.34 12.46
CA PHE A 72 15.75 -0.77 11.81
C PHE A 72 15.27 -2.14 12.30
N VAL A 73 14.89 -3.02 11.36
CA VAL A 73 14.54 -4.42 11.64
C VAL A 73 15.60 -5.42 11.15
N ASP A 74 16.42 -5.01 10.18
CA ASP A 74 17.48 -5.83 9.60
C ASP A 74 18.59 -4.93 9.00
N VAL A 75 19.79 -5.50 8.83
CA VAL A 75 20.94 -4.82 8.23
C VAL A 75 20.86 -4.96 6.72
N GLY A 76 20.54 -3.86 6.03
CA GLY A 76 20.48 -3.83 4.57
C GLY A 76 21.82 -4.08 3.90
N ARG A 77 21.79 -4.53 2.63
CA ARG A 77 22.99 -4.76 1.83
C ARG A 77 23.38 -3.48 1.10
N SER A 78 24.30 -2.72 1.69
CA SER A 78 24.77 -1.45 1.14
C SER A 78 26.23 -1.58 0.69
N PRO A 79 26.61 -1.00 -0.46
CA PRO A 79 28.02 -0.89 -0.83
C PRO A 79 28.79 -0.09 0.21
N GLU A 80 29.95 -0.59 0.63
CA GLU A 80 30.85 0.14 1.50
C GLU A 80 31.57 1.23 0.71
N ILE A 81 31.52 2.46 1.21
CA ILE A 81 32.21 3.61 0.61
C ILE A 81 33.43 3.92 1.49
N PRO A 82 34.65 3.56 1.06
CA PRO A 82 35.82 3.60 1.93
C PRO A 82 36.40 5.01 2.14
N TYR A 83 35.96 6.02 1.37
CA TYR A 83 36.55 7.36 1.38
C TYR A 83 35.54 8.44 1.76
N VAL A 84 36.04 9.47 2.44
CA VAL A 84 35.34 10.73 2.72
C VAL A 84 36.13 11.90 2.14
N TYR A 85 35.44 13.01 1.90
CA TYR A 85 36.10 14.26 1.56
C TYR A 85 36.35 15.10 2.80
N VAL A 86 37.54 15.66 2.92
CA VAL A 86 37.91 16.61 3.96
C VAL A 86 38.32 17.92 3.30
N GLN A 87 37.74 19.04 3.75
CA GLN A 87 38.11 20.37 3.30
C GLN A 87 39.10 21.03 4.28
N HIS A 88 39.88 22.00 3.80
CA HIS A 88 40.95 22.63 4.57
C HIS A 88 40.51 23.30 5.88
N HIS A 89 39.24 23.72 5.99
CA HIS A 89 38.63 24.26 7.20
C HIS A 89 38.09 23.20 8.17
N GLY A 90 38.30 21.91 7.88
CA GLY A 90 37.93 20.79 8.75
C GLY A 90 36.54 20.21 8.49
N GLU A 91 35.79 20.70 7.49
CA GLU A 91 34.51 20.11 7.12
C GLU A 91 34.72 18.76 6.42
N VAL A 92 34.23 17.70 7.06
CA VAL A 92 34.25 16.33 6.54
C VAL A 92 32.88 16.03 5.92
N ARG A 93 32.87 15.53 4.68
CA ARG A 93 31.67 15.10 3.96
C ARG A 93 31.70 13.61 3.73
N ASN A 94 30.68 12.92 4.21
CA ASN A 94 30.50 11.48 4.02
C ASN A 94 29.18 11.22 3.29
N LEU A 95 29.27 10.57 2.13
CA LEU A 95 28.14 10.23 1.27
C LEU A 95 28.12 8.72 1.08
N LYS A 96 27.01 8.09 1.44
CA LYS A 96 26.83 6.63 1.31
C LYS A 96 25.42 6.31 0.81
N PRO A 97 25.28 5.41 -0.16
CA PRO A 97 23.99 4.80 -0.43
C PRO A 97 23.69 3.79 0.67
N ILE A 98 22.46 3.78 1.20
CA ILE A 98 22.05 2.80 2.20
C ILE A 98 20.73 2.14 1.80
N GLN A 99 20.70 0.82 1.87
CA GLN A 99 19.47 0.04 1.87
C GLN A 99 18.94 -0.01 3.29
N VAL A 100 17.71 0.45 3.48
CA VAL A 100 17.08 0.56 4.79
C VAL A 100 15.86 -0.35 4.84
N MET A 101 15.83 -1.25 5.82
CA MET A 101 14.69 -2.10 6.14
C MET A 101 14.11 -1.63 7.46
N THR A 102 12.92 -1.02 7.42
CA THR A 102 12.28 -0.42 8.60
C THR A 102 10.92 -1.01 8.90
N ALA A 103 10.59 -1.13 10.19
CA ALA A 103 9.23 -1.33 10.63
C ALA A 103 8.39 -0.05 10.39
N CYS A 104 7.26 -0.19 9.72
CA CYS A 104 6.33 0.91 9.46
C CYS A 104 4.89 0.40 9.61
N SER A 105 4.05 1.16 10.30
CA SER A 105 2.63 0.83 10.40
C SER A 105 1.93 1.17 9.08
N LEU A 106 1.49 0.15 8.36
CA LEU A 106 0.87 0.26 7.04
C LEU A 106 -0.66 0.13 7.17
N ASP A 107 -1.38 1.14 6.69
CA ASP A 107 -2.84 1.13 6.65
C ASP A 107 -3.33 0.69 5.26
N ILE A 108 -3.90 -0.52 5.20
CA ILE A 108 -4.40 -1.11 3.96
C ILE A 108 -5.91 -0.95 3.78
N TYR A 109 -6.59 -0.16 4.61
CA TYR A 109 -8.05 -0.05 4.59
C TYR A 109 -8.61 0.31 3.20
N SER A 110 -7.97 1.28 2.52
CA SER A 110 -8.37 1.77 1.20
C SER A 110 -7.67 1.10 0.02
N PHE A 111 -7.08 -0.08 0.22
CA PHE A 111 -6.42 -0.83 -0.86
C PHE A 111 -7.34 -0.98 -2.10
N PRO A 112 -6.84 -0.76 -3.34
CA PRO A 112 -5.47 -0.44 -3.75
C PRO A 112 -5.17 1.07 -3.90
N PHE A 113 -6.02 1.94 -3.34
CA PHE A 113 -5.93 3.41 -3.42
C PHE A 113 -5.28 4.03 -2.18
N ASP A 114 -4.36 3.30 -1.56
CA ASP A 114 -3.75 3.64 -0.28
C ASP A 114 -2.58 4.62 -0.41
N VAL A 115 -2.40 5.41 0.66
CA VAL A 115 -1.27 6.30 0.90
C VAL A 115 -0.63 5.90 2.21
N GLN A 116 0.67 5.62 2.18
CA GLN A 116 1.43 5.20 3.35
C GLN A 116 2.34 6.35 3.81
N ASN A 117 2.55 6.41 5.12
CA ASN A 117 3.41 7.40 5.77
C ASN A 117 4.38 6.69 6.72
N CYS A 118 5.60 6.44 6.24
CA CYS A 118 6.62 5.74 7.02
C CYS A 118 7.68 6.71 7.55
N SER A 119 8.11 6.52 8.79
CA SER A 119 9.17 7.32 9.41
C SER A 119 10.53 6.62 9.31
N LEU A 120 11.57 7.42 9.05
CA LEU A 120 12.96 7.09 9.30
C LEU A 120 13.49 8.06 10.36
N THR A 121 13.72 7.58 11.58
CA THR A 121 14.21 8.40 12.69
C THR A 121 15.71 8.21 12.85
N PHE A 122 16.49 9.21 12.45
CA PHE A 122 17.94 9.23 12.63
C PHE A 122 18.32 9.81 13.99
N THR A 123 19.19 9.12 14.72
CA THR A 123 19.72 9.54 16.03
C THR A 123 21.17 9.09 16.19
N SER A 124 21.94 9.74 17.06
CA SER A 124 23.14 9.10 17.62
C SER A 124 22.68 7.97 18.55
N TRP A 125 23.39 6.84 18.51
CA TRP A 125 23.05 5.69 19.34
C TRP A 125 23.61 5.80 20.75
N LEU A 126 24.83 6.31 20.88
CA LEU A 126 25.51 6.43 22.17
C LEU A 126 25.45 7.86 22.75
N HIS A 127 25.66 8.88 21.92
CA HIS A 127 25.93 10.24 22.38
C HIS A 127 24.65 11.03 22.63
N ASP A 128 24.65 11.84 23.69
CA ASP A 128 23.55 12.74 24.02
C ASP A 128 23.58 14.02 23.17
N ILE A 129 22.59 14.90 23.37
CA ILE A 129 22.47 16.18 22.67
C ILE A 129 23.60 17.17 22.99
N HIS A 130 24.33 16.98 24.09
CA HIS A 130 25.46 17.83 24.47
C HIS A 130 26.74 17.41 23.76
N ASP A 131 26.89 16.15 23.39
CA ASP A 131 28.00 15.60 22.63
C ASP A 131 27.78 15.69 21.11
N ILE A 132 26.65 15.18 20.62
CA ILE A 132 26.27 15.20 19.19
C ILE A 132 24.88 15.80 19.03
N ASN A 133 24.80 16.88 18.25
CA ASN A 133 23.54 17.46 17.82
C ASN A 133 23.31 17.23 16.32
N LEU A 134 22.06 17.11 15.91
CA LEU A 134 21.68 16.87 14.53
C LEU A 134 21.00 18.08 13.91
N SER A 135 21.38 18.42 12.69
CA SER A 135 20.75 19.46 11.90
C SER A 135 20.46 18.99 10.47
N LEU A 136 19.63 19.71 9.73
CA LEU A 136 19.42 19.44 8.31
C LEU A 136 20.49 20.16 7.47
N TRP A 137 21.04 19.49 6.45
CA TRP A 137 21.95 20.12 5.48
C TRP A 137 21.22 21.21 4.67
N ARG A 138 20.00 20.90 4.23
CA ARG A 138 19.18 21.79 3.40
C ARG A 138 17.90 22.20 4.13
N PRO A 139 17.30 23.36 3.77
CA PRO A 139 15.99 23.75 4.27
C PRO A 139 14.93 22.65 4.08
N PRO A 140 14.02 22.44 5.04
CA PRO A 140 12.97 21.41 4.98
C PRO A 140 12.12 21.47 3.71
N GLU A 141 11.89 22.66 3.15
CA GLU A 141 11.09 22.88 1.95
C GLU A 141 11.74 22.26 0.70
N LEU A 142 13.06 22.32 0.61
CA LEU A 142 13.81 21.71 -0.49
C LEU A 142 13.79 20.18 -0.38
N VAL A 143 13.96 19.64 0.82
CA VAL A 143 13.87 18.19 1.08
C VAL A 143 12.48 17.66 0.71
N LYS A 144 11.42 18.40 1.07
CA LYS A 144 10.02 18.04 0.78
C LYS A 144 9.73 17.89 -0.71
N ALA A 145 10.28 18.77 -1.53
CA ALA A 145 10.03 18.81 -2.97
C ALA A 145 10.99 17.93 -3.78
N ASP A 146 12.05 17.39 -3.17
CA ASP A 146 13.10 16.67 -3.88
C ASP A 146 12.63 15.27 -4.31
N LYS A 147 12.38 15.14 -5.62
CA LYS A 147 12.09 13.86 -6.29
C LYS A 147 13.08 13.60 -7.43
N SER A 148 14.18 14.35 -7.47
CA SER A 148 15.06 14.45 -8.63
C SER A 148 15.68 13.10 -9.03
N VAL A 149 15.98 12.26 -8.04
CA VAL A 149 16.65 10.96 -8.21
C VAL A 149 15.71 9.77 -8.06
N PHE A 150 14.42 9.98 -7.79
CA PHE A 150 13.48 8.91 -7.49
C PHE A 150 13.12 8.09 -8.73
N MET A 151 13.23 6.77 -8.63
CA MET A 151 12.89 5.83 -9.70
C MET A 151 11.37 5.67 -9.88
N ASN A 152 10.80 6.46 -10.79
CA ASN A 152 9.35 6.58 -11.01
C ASN A 152 8.64 5.39 -11.66
N GLN A 153 9.33 4.33 -12.08
CA GLN A 153 8.73 3.21 -12.84
C GLN A 153 8.24 2.04 -11.96
N GLY A 154 8.23 2.20 -10.63
CA GLY A 154 7.73 1.20 -9.69
C GLY A 154 6.21 1.23 -9.46
N GLU A 155 5.75 0.30 -8.62
CA GLU A 155 4.37 0.25 -8.10
C GLU A 155 4.02 1.48 -7.26
N TRP A 156 5.01 2.04 -6.57
CA TRP A 156 4.86 3.15 -5.64
C TRP A 156 5.32 4.47 -6.23
N GLU A 157 4.56 5.52 -5.95
CA GLU A 157 4.87 6.90 -6.27
C GLU A 157 5.28 7.66 -5.00
N LEU A 158 6.44 8.31 -5.02
CA LEU A 158 6.88 9.19 -3.94
C LEU A 158 6.12 10.52 -4.00
N LEU A 159 5.34 10.84 -2.97
CA LEU A 159 4.59 12.10 -2.90
C LEU A 159 5.43 13.24 -2.33
N HIS A 160 6.11 13.04 -1.21
CA HIS A 160 7.02 14.02 -0.59
C HIS A 160 7.78 13.37 0.59
N VAL A 161 8.86 14.02 1.00
CA VAL A 161 9.66 13.64 2.17
C VAL A 161 9.65 14.78 3.19
N LEU A 162 8.89 14.67 4.27
CA LEU A 162 8.87 15.71 5.31
C LEU A 162 10.00 15.46 6.30
N SER A 163 10.63 16.50 6.81
CA SER A 163 11.63 16.41 7.87
C SER A 163 11.14 17.13 9.13
N SER A 164 11.41 16.54 10.30
CA SER A 164 11.14 17.12 11.61
C SER A 164 12.31 16.83 12.53
N ILE A 165 12.87 17.86 13.14
CA ILE A 165 13.86 17.72 14.22
C ILE A 165 13.09 17.59 15.53
N GLN A 166 13.45 16.63 16.36
CA GLN A 166 12.83 16.36 17.65
C GLN A 166 13.90 16.03 18.69
N GLU A 167 13.56 16.24 19.96
CA GLU A 167 14.37 15.80 21.08
C GLU A 167 13.67 14.63 21.75
N PHE A 168 14.41 13.53 21.93
CA PHE A 168 13.93 12.36 22.64
C PHE A 168 14.57 12.31 24.03
N SER A 169 13.75 12.27 25.08
CA SER A 169 14.24 12.11 26.45
C SER A 169 13.81 10.76 27.01
N VAL A 170 14.77 10.00 27.51
CA VAL A 170 14.49 8.83 28.34
C VAL A 170 14.33 9.34 29.78
N LYS A 171 13.41 8.76 30.55
CA LYS A 171 13.14 9.17 31.96
C LYS A 171 14.46 9.44 32.73
N GLY A 172 14.79 10.72 32.95
CA GLY A 172 16.09 11.14 33.48
C GLY A 172 16.51 12.53 32.96
N SER A 173 17.84 12.80 32.96
CA SER A 173 18.49 14.00 32.42
C SER A 173 18.95 13.87 30.96
N ASP A 174 18.88 12.68 30.40
CA ASP A 174 19.59 12.34 29.17
C ASP A 174 18.64 12.55 27.97
N SER A 175 18.98 13.54 27.14
CA SER A 175 18.25 13.93 25.94
C SER A 175 19.08 13.62 24.71
N TYR A 176 18.43 13.07 23.68
CA TYR A 176 19.03 12.69 22.40
C TYR A 176 18.42 13.52 21.27
N ALA A 177 19.27 13.98 20.35
CA ALA A 177 18.82 14.67 19.15
C ALA A 177 18.35 13.66 18.09
N GLU A 178 17.12 13.83 17.60
CA GLU A 178 16.53 13.00 16.55
C GLU A 178 16.11 13.84 15.33
N ILE A 179 16.30 13.29 14.12
CA ILE A 179 15.69 13.82 12.90
C ILE A 179 14.80 12.75 12.28
N LYS A 180 13.51 13.06 12.17
CA LYS A 180 12.50 12.19 11.55
C LYS A 180 12.25 12.60 10.12
N PHE A 181 12.47 11.68 9.18
CA PHE A 181 12.05 11.82 7.80
C PHE A 181 10.77 11.00 7.57
N TYR A 182 9.68 11.66 7.24
CA TYR A 182 8.42 11.03 6.85
C TYR A 182 8.38 10.85 5.34
N ILE A 183 8.48 9.60 4.90
CA ILE A 183 8.39 9.22 3.49
C ILE A 183 6.93 8.91 3.19
N VAL A 184 6.29 9.79 2.42
CA VAL A 184 4.89 9.64 2.03
C VAL A 184 4.81 9.06 0.62
N ILE A 185 4.23 7.88 0.49
CA ILE A 185 4.18 7.10 -0.75
C ILE A 185 2.73 6.73 -1.09
N ARG A 186 2.42 6.65 -2.38
CA ARG A 186 1.10 6.29 -2.90
C ARG A 186 1.19 5.09 -3.84
N ARG A 187 0.32 4.11 -3.67
CA ARG A 187 0.25 2.95 -4.57
C ARG A 187 -0.37 3.34 -5.91
N ARG A 188 0.13 2.77 -7.01
CA ARG A 188 -0.49 2.88 -8.33
C ARG A 188 -1.55 1.78 -8.50
N PRO A 189 -2.85 2.12 -8.54
CA PRO A 189 -3.93 1.13 -8.42
C PRO A 189 -4.23 0.36 -9.72
N LEU A 190 -3.64 0.76 -10.86
CA LEU A 190 -4.05 0.29 -12.19
C LEU A 190 -3.96 -1.22 -12.34
N PHE A 191 -2.84 -1.82 -11.92
CA PHE A 191 -2.63 -3.26 -12.00
C PHE A 191 -3.71 -4.03 -11.20
N TYR A 192 -3.95 -3.62 -9.95
CA TYR A 192 -4.96 -4.24 -9.09
C TYR A 192 -6.38 -4.02 -9.60
N THR A 193 -6.68 -2.84 -10.15
CA THR A 193 -8.00 -2.54 -10.71
C THR A 193 -8.31 -3.45 -11.90
N VAL A 194 -7.36 -3.65 -12.81
CA VAL A 194 -7.53 -4.51 -13.99
C VAL A 194 -7.53 -6.00 -13.61
N SER A 195 -6.69 -6.42 -12.66
CA SER A 195 -6.54 -7.83 -12.32
C SER A 195 -7.58 -8.35 -11.31
N LEU A 196 -8.15 -7.47 -10.46
CA LEU A 196 -9.07 -7.86 -9.39
C LEU A 196 -10.52 -7.40 -9.65
N LEU A 197 -10.72 -6.11 -9.95
CA LEU A 197 -12.07 -5.57 -10.09
C LEU A 197 -12.72 -5.98 -11.41
N LEU A 198 -11.96 -5.93 -12.51
CA LEU A 198 -12.50 -6.22 -13.84
C LEU A 198 -13.04 -7.67 -13.98
N PRO A 199 -12.34 -8.75 -13.54
CA PRO A 199 -12.90 -10.10 -13.60
C PRO A 199 -14.14 -10.27 -12.71
N SER A 200 -14.16 -9.67 -11.53
CA SER A 200 -15.32 -9.70 -10.62
C SER A 200 -16.56 -9.07 -11.26
N ILE A 201 -16.39 -7.92 -11.93
CA ILE A 201 -17.48 -7.26 -12.68
C ILE A 201 -17.98 -8.16 -13.81
N PHE A 202 -17.09 -8.80 -14.57
CA PHE A 202 -17.50 -9.72 -15.64
C PHE A 202 -18.30 -10.92 -15.11
N LEU A 203 -17.90 -11.52 -13.98
CA LEU A 203 -18.66 -12.62 -13.37
C LEU A 203 -20.07 -12.18 -12.93
N MET A 204 -20.22 -10.95 -12.43
CA MET A 204 -21.54 -10.39 -12.12
C MET A 204 -22.41 -10.16 -13.36
N LEU A 205 -21.81 -9.69 -14.46
CA LEU A 205 -22.54 -9.55 -15.72
C LEU A 205 -23.00 -10.90 -16.28
N ILE A 206 -22.15 -11.93 -16.16
CA ILE A 206 -22.50 -13.31 -16.54
C ILE A 206 -23.64 -13.83 -15.67
N ASP A 207 -23.68 -13.50 -14.38
CA ASP A 207 -24.81 -13.85 -13.51
C ASP A 207 -26.12 -13.26 -14.03
N ILE A 208 -26.10 -11.98 -14.42
CA ILE A 208 -27.28 -11.29 -14.98
C ILE A 208 -27.75 -12.00 -16.26
N VAL A 209 -26.82 -12.34 -17.16
CA VAL A 209 -27.13 -13.09 -18.39
C VAL A 209 -27.74 -14.46 -18.08
N GLY A 210 -27.33 -15.09 -16.97
CA GLY A 210 -27.87 -16.37 -16.51
C GLY A 210 -29.39 -16.35 -16.24
N PHE A 211 -30.00 -15.20 -15.96
CA PHE A 211 -31.45 -15.09 -15.78
C PHE A 211 -32.24 -15.25 -17.08
N TYR A 212 -31.61 -15.05 -18.24
CA TYR A 212 -32.24 -15.23 -19.55
C TYR A 212 -32.42 -16.71 -19.92
N LEU A 213 -31.77 -17.64 -19.23
CA LEU A 213 -31.98 -19.07 -19.42
C LEU A 213 -33.40 -19.45 -18.95
N PRO A 214 -34.19 -20.16 -19.76
CA PRO A 214 -35.52 -20.59 -19.37
C PRO A 214 -35.43 -21.59 -18.19
N PRO A 215 -36.29 -21.47 -17.17
CA PRO A 215 -36.22 -22.32 -15.97
C PRO A 215 -36.52 -23.80 -16.27
N ASN A 216 -37.17 -24.11 -17.39
CA ASN A 216 -37.61 -25.46 -17.75
C ASN A 216 -36.46 -26.35 -18.26
N SER A 217 -35.30 -25.78 -18.60
CA SER A 217 -34.19 -26.54 -19.18
C SER A 217 -33.35 -27.31 -18.14
N GLY A 218 -33.51 -27.05 -16.85
CA GLY A 218 -32.65 -27.61 -15.79
C GLY A 218 -31.23 -27.04 -15.75
N GLU A 219 -30.70 -26.60 -16.90
CA GLU A 219 -29.35 -26.04 -17.06
C GLU A 219 -29.09 -24.75 -16.28
N ARG A 220 -30.14 -23.96 -15.98
CA ARG A 220 -30.02 -22.67 -15.28
C ARG A 220 -29.45 -22.84 -13.87
N VAL A 221 -29.86 -23.88 -13.14
CA VAL A 221 -29.34 -24.15 -11.78
C VAL A 221 -27.88 -24.57 -11.85
N SER A 222 -27.55 -25.48 -12.77
CA SER A 222 -26.17 -25.95 -13.00
C SER A 222 -25.22 -24.80 -13.38
N PHE A 223 -25.67 -23.90 -14.27
CA PHE A 223 -24.94 -22.70 -14.66
C PHE A 223 -24.62 -21.79 -13.46
N LYS A 224 -25.63 -21.47 -12.63
CA LYS A 224 -25.47 -20.61 -11.44
C LYS A 224 -24.56 -21.23 -10.39
N ILE A 225 -24.62 -22.55 -10.18
CA ILE A 225 -23.70 -23.28 -9.28
C ILE A 225 -22.27 -23.22 -9.82
N THR A 226 -22.07 -23.44 -11.11
CA THR A 226 -20.74 -23.38 -11.75
C THR A 226 -20.13 -21.98 -11.63
N LEU A 227 -20.95 -20.94 -11.80
CA LEU A 227 -20.54 -19.55 -11.62
C LEU A 227 -20.12 -19.26 -10.17
N LEU A 228 -20.90 -19.73 -9.19
CA LEU A 228 -20.60 -19.57 -7.77
C LEU A 228 -19.29 -20.28 -7.39
N LEU A 229 -19.07 -21.48 -7.93
CA LEU A 229 -17.82 -22.22 -7.74
C LEU A 229 -16.63 -21.48 -8.35
N GLY A 230 -16.78 -20.98 -9.59
CA GLY A 230 -15.74 -20.18 -10.25
C GLY A 230 -15.39 -18.90 -9.48
N TYR A 231 -16.41 -18.22 -8.94
CA TYR A 231 -16.19 -17.04 -8.08
C TYR A 231 -15.48 -17.40 -6.77
N SER A 232 -15.81 -18.54 -6.17
CA SER A 232 -15.14 -19.03 -4.95
C SER A 232 -13.66 -19.34 -5.20
N VAL A 233 -13.34 -19.98 -6.34
CA VAL A 233 -11.94 -20.24 -6.75
C VAL A 233 -11.20 -18.92 -6.99
N PHE A 234 -11.82 -17.96 -7.69
CA PHE A 234 -11.24 -16.63 -7.88
C PHE A 234 -10.93 -15.95 -6.53
N LEU A 235 -11.86 -16.00 -5.58
CA LEU A 235 -11.66 -15.40 -4.25
C LEU A 235 -10.52 -16.06 -3.47
N ILE A 236 -10.33 -17.37 -3.58
CA ILE A 236 -9.21 -18.08 -2.95
C ILE A 236 -7.88 -17.56 -3.53
N ILE A 237 -7.76 -17.49 -4.86
CA ILE A 237 -6.55 -16.98 -5.52
C ILE A 237 -6.26 -15.54 -5.08
N VAL A 238 -7.30 -14.70 -5.00
CA VAL A 238 -7.15 -13.31 -4.56
C VAL A 238 -6.73 -13.24 -3.08
N SER A 239 -7.30 -14.07 -2.21
CA SER A 239 -6.95 -14.13 -0.78
C SER A 239 -5.49 -14.50 -0.53
N ASP A 240 -4.88 -15.28 -1.43
CA ASP A 240 -3.45 -15.62 -1.33
C ASP A 240 -2.53 -14.44 -1.71
N THR A 241 -3.04 -13.52 -2.53
CA THR A 241 -2.29 -12.33 -3.00
C THR A 241 -2.50 -11.08 -2.16
N LEU A 242 -3.64 -10.99 -1.45
CA LEU A 242 -3.95 -9.85 -0.59
C LEU A 242 -3.45 -10.11 0.84
N PRO A 243 -2.59 -9.24 1.39
CA PRO A 243 -2.12 -9.41 2.75
C PRO A 243 -3.27 -9.16 3.73
N ALA A 244 -3.59 -10.16 4.55
CA ALA A 244 -4.46 -9.98 5.70
C ALA A 244 -3.66 -9.37 6.86
N THR A 245 -4.00 -8.15 7.26
CA THR A 245 -3.43 -7.51 8.46
C THR A 245 -4.35 -7.71 9.67
N THR A 246 -3.77 -7.62 10.86
CA THR A 246 -4.51 -7.73 12.14
C THR A 246 -5.40 -6.52 12.44
N ILE A 247 -5.18 -5.40 11.74
CA ILE A 247 -5.80 -4.10 12.02
C ILE A 247 -7.20 -3.98 11.38
N GLY A 248 -7.47 -4.75 10.31
CA GLY A 248 -8.79 -4.82 9.71
C GLY A 248 -8.79 -5.41 8.31
N THR A 249 -9.98 -5.76 7.82
CA THR A 249 -10.17 -6.20 6.43
C THR A 249 -10.21 -4.99 5.50
N PRO A 250 -9.51 -5.02 4.35
CA PRO A 250 -9.53 -3.92 3.39
C PRO A 250 -10.92 -3.78 2.76
N LEU A 251 -11.27 -2.58 2.28
CA LEU A 251 -12.55 -2.28 1.66
C LEU A 251 -12.88 -3.21 0.48
N ILE A 252 -11.85 -3.62 -0.28
CA ILE A 252 -12.01 -4.57 -1.39
C ILE A 252 -12.49 -5.95 -0.93
N GLY A 253 -12.13 -6.37 0.29
CA GLY A 253 -12.61 -7.61 0.89
C GLY A 253 -14.12 -7.55 1.16
N VAL A 254 -14.61 -6.43 1.68
CA VAL A 254 -16.05 -6.20 1.87
C VAL A 254 -16.79 -6.23 0.54
N TYR A 255 -16.23 -5.61 -0.50
CA TYR A 255 -16.78 -5.68 -1.86
C TYR A 255 -16.95 -7.12 -2.36
N PHE A 256 -15.93 -7.97 -2.20
CA PHE A 256 -16.02 -9.38 -2.63
C PHE A 256 -17.03 -10.20 -1.80
N VAL A 257 -17.17 -9.92 -0.50
CA VAL A 257 -18.18 -10.57 0.34
C VAL A 257 -19.60 -10.18 -0.10
N VAL A 258 -19.84 -8.90 -0.39
CA VAL A 258 -21.14 -8.44 -0.92
C VAL A 258 -21.44 -9.09 -2.27
N CYS A 259 -20.45 -9.15 -3.15
CA CYS A 259 -20.54 -9.85 -4.43
C CYS A 259 -20.94 -11.32 -4.26
N MET A 260 -20.27 -12.04 -3.36
CA MET A 260 -20.59 -13.44 -3.04
C MET A 260 -22.03 -13.58 -2.54
N ALA A 261 -22.48 -12.69 -1.64
CA ALA A 261 -23.85 -12.70 -1.14
C ALA A 261 -24.89 -12.50 -2.26
N LEU A 262 -24.62 -11.61 -3.23
CA LEU A 262 -25.49 -11.40 -4.39
C LEU A 262 -25.59 -12.65 -5.29
N LEU A 263 -24.48 -13.36 -5.51
CA LEU A 263 -24.49 -14.62 -6.27
C LEU A 263 -25.29 -15.71 -5.55
N VAL A 264 -25.17 -15.82 -4.22
CA VAL A 264 -25.97 -16.74 -3.42
C VAL A 264 -27.45 -16.39 -3.49
N LEU A 265 -27.80 -15.11 -3.36
CA LEU A 265 -29.19 -14.64 -3.50
C LEU A 265 -29.76 -14.98 -4.88
N SER A 266 -28.99 -14.73 -5.94
CA SER A 266 -29.32 -15.08 -7.33
C SER A 266 -29.59 -16.58 -7.53
N LEU A 267 -28.76 -17.44 -6.93
CA LEU A 267 -28.98 -18.89 -6.93
C LEU A 267 -30.24 -19.30 -6.15
N THR A 268 -30.48 -18.68 -4.98
CA THR A 268 -31.69 -18.98 -4.18
C THR A 268 -32.98 -18.56 -4.89
N GLU A 269 -32.97 -17.43 -5.60
CA GLU A 269 -34.10 -17.02 -6.45
C GLU A 269 -34.36 -18.05 -7.55
N THR A 270 -33.30 -18.52 -8.21
CA THR A 270 -33.44 -19.44 -9.33
C THR A 270 -33.97 -20.80 -8.86
N THR A 271 -33.48 -21.30 -7.73
CA THR A 271 -34.00 -22.56 -7.14
C THR A 271 -35.46 -22.43 -6.70
N LEU A 272 -35.87 -21.26 -6.17
CA LEU A 272 -37.26 -20.99 -5.82
C LEU A 272 -38.17 -20.93 -7.06
N ILE A 273 -37.75 -20.28 -8.15
CA ILE A 273 -38.50 -20.24 -9.41
C ILE A 273 -38.67 -21.65 -9.97
N VAL A 274 -37.59 -22.43 -10.05
CA VAL A 274 -37.66 -23.80 -10.57
C VAL A 274 -38.62 -24.66 -9.74
N ARG A 275 -38.60 -24.52 -8.41
CA ARG A 275 -39.54 -25.22 -7.53
C ARG A 275 -40.99 -24.80 -7.78
N LEU A 276 -41.26 -23.50 -7.93
CA LEU A 276 -42.61 -23.00 -8.20
C LEU A 276 -43.16 -23.49 -9.55
N VAL A 277 -42.34 -23.45 -10.61
CA VAL A 277 -42.73 -23.94 -11.93
C VAL A 277 -43.01 -25.44 -11.89
N HIS A 278 -42.15 -26.23 -11.24
CA HIS A 278 -42.37 -27.67 -11.12
C HIS A 278 -43.60 -28.03 -10.27
N GLN A 279 -43.93 -27.23 -9.24
CA GLN A 279 -45.14 -27.44 -8.44
C GLN A 279 -46.44 -27.14 -9.20
N GLN A 280 -46.43 -26.27 -10.23
CA GLN A 280 -47.59 -26.06 -11.10
C GLN A 280 -47.99 -27.33 -11.87
N ASP A 281 -47.02 -28.20 -12.18
CA ASP A 281 -47.28 -29.48 -12.85
C ASP A 281 -47.90 -30.53 -11.88
N LEU A 282 -47.74 -30.37 -10.55
CA LEU A 282 -48.23 -31.32 -9.53
C LEU A 282 -49.48 -30.86 -8.74
N GLN A 283 -49.77 -29.56 -8.62
CA GLN A 283 -50.95 -29.05 -7.89
C GLN A 283 -51.65 -27.90 -8.64
N PRO A 284 -52.96 -28.02 -8.96
CA PRO A 284 -53.68 -27.02 -9.76
C PRO A 284 -54.10 -25.75 -9.00
N HIS A 285 -53.99 -25.71 -7.67
CA HIS A 285 -54.46 -24.57 -6.87
C HIS A 285 -53.31 -23.65 -6.46
N VAL A 286 -53.06 -22.63 -7.28
CA VAL A 286 -52.19 -21.50 -6.92
C VAL A 286 -52.90 -20.65 -5.85
N PRO A 287 -52.25 -20.33 -4.72
CA PRO A 287 -52.85 -19.46 -3.71
C PRO A 287 -53.24 -18.10 -4.28
N ALA A 288 -54.39 -17.56 -3.89
CA ALA A 288 -54.94 -16.32 -4.45
C ALA A 288 -53.99 -15.10 -4.32
N TRP A 289 -53.20 -15.06 -3.24
CA TRP A 289 -52.22 -13.98 -3.01
C TRP A 289 -51.06 -14.02 -4.01
N VAL A 290 -50.60 -15.21 -4.42
CA VAL A 290 -49.54 -15.38 -5.44
C VAL A 290 -50.07 -14.94 -6.80
N ARG A 291 -51.31 -15.32 -7.13
CA ARG A 291 -51.96 -14.96 -8.40
C ARG A 291 -52.09 -13.45 -8.56
N CYS A 292 -52.57 -12.74 -7.53
CA CYS A 292 -52.72 -11.28 -7.56
C CYS A 292 -51.36 -10.56 -7.65
N TRP A 293 -50.34 -11.02 -6.93
CA TRP A 293 -49.01 -10.39 -6.99
C TRP A 293 -48.29 -10.61 -8.34
N LEU A 294 -48.26 -11.84 -8.86
CA LEU A 294 -47.53 -12.17 -10.09
C LEU A 294 -48.27 -11.74 -11.37
N LEU A 295 -49.57 -12.03 -11.48
CA LEU A 295 -50.32 -11.82 -12.73
C LEU A 295 -50.92 -10.42 -12.86
N GLU A 296 -51.23 -9.75 -11.76
CA GLU A 296 -51.81 -8.39 -11.82
C GLU A 296 -50.76 -7.32 -11.54
N ARG A 297 -49.96 -7.48 -10.48
CA ARG A 297 -49.03 -6.43 -10.05
C ARG A 297 -47.70 -6.46 -10.77
N ALA A 298 -47.01 -7.60 -10.83
CA ALA A 298 -45.71 -7.72 -11.49
C ALA A 298 -45.81 -7.66 -13.02
N ALA A 299 -46.81 -8.30 -13.63
CA ALA A 299 -47.02 -8.24 -15.08
C ALA A 299 -47.39 -6.83 -15.57
N ALA A 300 -48.17 -6.07 -14.79
CA ALA A 300 -48.46 -4.66 -15.10
C ALA A 300 -47.22 -3.78 -14.92
N LEU A 301 -46.38 -4.03 -13.90
CA LEU A 301 -45.14 -3.29 -13.65
C LEU A 301 -44.08 -3.53 -14.74
N LEU A 302 -44.03 -4.75 -15.28
CA LEU A 302 -43.09 -5.16 -16.33
C LEU A 302 -43.65 -4.95 -17.75
N CYS A 303 -44.86 -4.39 -17.90
CA CYS A 303 -45.55 -4.19 -19.17
C CYS A 303 -45.59 -5.45 -20.07
N ILE A 304 -45.71 -6.63 -19.46
CA ILE A 304 -45.78 -7.89 -20.20
C ILE A 304 -47.18 -7.99 -20.82
N ARG A 305 -47.28 -7.63 -22.11
CA ARG A 305 -48.55 -7.60 -22.85
C ARG A 305 -49.09 -9.01 -23.05
N HIS A 306 -50.18 -9.33 -22.35
CA HIS A 306 -50.90 -10.59 -22.51
C HIS A 306 -51.48 -10.68 -23.94
N ARG A 307 -50.89 -11.49 -24.82
CA ARG A 307 -51.54 -11.87 -26.09
C ARG A 307 -52.49 -13.02 -25.78
N SER A 308 -53.74 -12.69 -25.49
CA SER A 308 -54.82 -13.67 -25.35
C SER A 308 -55.24 -14.17 -26.74
N GLU A 309 -54.72 -15.31 -27.18
CA GLU A 309 -55.35 -16.12 -28.23
C GLU A 309 -55.81 -17.45 -27.64
N LEU A 310 -57.09 -17.48 -27.24
CA LEU A 310 -57.86 -18.70 -27.05
C LEU A 310 -59.24 -18.44 -27.67
N ARG A 311 -59.42 -18.84 -28.94
CA ARG A 311 -60.74 -19.12 -29.50
C ARG A 311 -61.08 -20.57 -29.16
N PRO A 312 -62.18 -20.85 -28.42
CA PRO A 312 -62.63 -22.21 -28.22
C PRO A 312 -63.29 -22.73 -29.51
N GLY A 313 -62.99 -23.98 -29.85
CA GLY A 313 -63.67 -24.70 -30.92
C GLY A 313 -65.17 -24.78 -30.65
N ARG A 314 -65.97 -24.56 -31.69
CA ARG A 314 -67.40 -24.82 -31.68
C ARG A 314 -67.64 -26.07 -32.52
N ALA A 315 -67.88 -27.18 -31.84
CA ALA A 315 -68.51 -28.35 -32.44
C ALA A 315 -70.03 -28.10 -32.53
N ARG A 316 -70.55 -28.15 -33.76
CA ARG A 316 -71.85 -28.73 -34.09
C ARG A 316 -71.80 -29.13 -35.57
#